data_AF-A0A7U9XFH6-F1
#
_entry.id   AF-A0A7U9XFH6-F1
#
_cell.length_a   1.000
_cell.length_b   1.000
_cell.length_c   1.000
_cell.angle_alpha   90.00
_cell.angle_beta   90.00
_cell.angle_gamma   90.00
#
_symmetry.space_group_name_H-M   'P 1'
#
loop_
_entity.id
_entity.type
_entity.pdbx_description
1 polymer ?
#
loop_
_entity_poly.entity_id
_entity_poly.type
_entity_poly.pdbx_seq_one_letter_code
_entity_poly.pdbx_strand_id
1 'polypeptide(L)'
;MYDYTSGYPFLVSRLCKITDEILPKPSWTKNGLIEAVKYLLLESNTLFDDIVKKIYDFPDLKDILYAILFHGEKIPFNSYHPAINIGYMFGFIKNDNSSISISNRIFETFLYNLFMSDEVLNSRIYKAAMINKNNFIRNKELDMEYILNKFAETFHDIYGDAKDSFIEENGRRFFLLFLKPIINGVGNYYIEARTRNMRRTDVIIDYLGKQYIIEMKIWHGNEYHKRGELQLIDYLDYYHLDIGYMVSFNFNKNKKTGINKIILKDKTIIEAVL
;
A
#
# COMPACT_ATOMS: atom_id res chain seq x y z
N MET A 1 -10.41 -14.02 4.98
CA MET A 1 -9.20 -14.88 4.94
C MET A 1 -8.74 -15.17 3.52
N TYR A 2 -9.64 -15.61 2.63
CA TYR A 2 -9.31 -15.79 1.20
C TYR A 2 -8.72 -14.50 0.59
N ASP A 3 -9.29 -13.33 0.88
CA ASP A 3 -8.81 -12.05 0.34
C ASP A 3 -7.33 -11.74 0.65
N TYR A 4 -6.81 -12.22 1.80
CA TYR A 4 -5.42 -12.04 2.18
C TYR A 4 -4.48 -13.07 1.57
N THR A 5 -4.96 -14.30 1.38
CA THR A 5 -4.11 -15.47 1.11
C THR A 5 -4.23 -15.99 -0.32
N SER A 6 -5.31 -15.67 -1.02
CA SER A 6 -5.75 -16.32 -2.26
C SER A 6 -5.74 -17.85 -2.16
N GLY A 7 -5.97 -18.40 -0.96
CA GLY A 7 -5.94 -19.84 -0.71
C GLY A 7 -4.55 -20.47 -0.63
N TYR A 8 -3.47 -19.69 -0.55
CA TYR A 8 -2.11 -20.23 -0.42
C TYR A 8 -2.00 -21.11 0.85
N PRO A 9 -1.72 -22.42 0.74
CA PRO A 9 -1.94 -23.38 1.83
C PRO A 9 -1.23 -23.04 3.14
N PHE A 10 0.06 -22.67 3.07
CA PHE A 10 0.82 -22.26 4.25
C PHE A 10 0.21 -21.03 4.93
N LEU A 11 -0.14 -19.99 4.17
CA LEU A 11 -0.68 -18.75 4.71
C LEU A 11 -2.05 -18.99 5.38
N VAL A 12 -2.93 -19.78 4.75
CA VAL A 12 -4.22 -20.16 5.33
C VAL A 12 -4.01 -20.90 6.65
N SER A 13 -3.22 -21.97 6.64
CA SER A 13 -2.95 -22.78 7.83
C SER A 13 -2.30 -21.97 8.94
N ARG A 14 -1.34 -21.11 8.60
CA ARG A 14 -0.60 -20.31 9.57
C ARG A 14 -1.46 -19.22 10.18
N LEU A 15 -2.30 -18.55 9.40
CA LEU A 15 -3.27 -17.59 9.93
C LEU A 15 -4.30 -18.25 10.85
N CYS A 16 -4.81 -19.43 10.50
CA CYS A 16 -5.69 -20.19 11.40
C CYS A 16 -4.99 -20.47 12.74
N LYS A 17 -3.75 -20.94 12.70
CA LYS A 17 -2.96 -21.24 13.90
C LYS A 17 -2.68 -20.00 14.75
N ILE A 18 -2.25 -18.89 14.13
CA ILE A 18 -2.01 -17.63 14.84
C ILE A 18 -3.31 -17.13 15.50
N THR A 19 -4.40 -17.14 14.73
CA THR A 19 -5.71 -16.70 15.23
C THR A 19 -6.16 -17.60 16.38
N ASP A 20 -5.96 -18.91 16.28
CA ASP A 20 -6.49 -19.83 17.27
C ASP A 20 -5.63 -19.95 18.53
N GLU A 21 -4.31 -20.05 18.38
CA GLU A 21 -3.41 -20.42 19.49
C GLU A 21 -2.65 -19.23 20.08
N ILE A 22 -2.44 -18.14 19.32
CA ILE A 22 -1.52 -17.06 19.71
C ILE A 22 -2.29 -15.81 20.17
N LEU A 23 -3.36 -15.44 19.46
CA LEU A 23 -4.08 -14.21 19.77
C LEU A 23 -5.02 -14.36 20.99
N PRO A 24 -5.22 -13.28 21.77
CA PRO A 24 -6.22 -13.25 22.85
C PRO A 24 -7.63 -13.55 22.34
N LYS A 25 -8.39 -14.33 23.13
CA LYS A 25 -9.77 -14.71 22.79
C LYS A 25 -10.78 -13.63 23.22
N PRO A 26 -11.86 -13.40 22.44
CA PRO A 26 -12.18 -14.04 21.16
C PRO A 26 -11.39 -13.45 19.99
N SER A 27 -10.76 -14.32 19.19
CA SER A 27 -9.85 -13.93 18.11
C SER A 27 -10.42 -14.15 16.70
N TRP A 28 -11.45 -14.99 16.55
CA TRP A 28 -12.09 -15.26 15.26
C TRP A 28 -13.05 -14.12 14.86
N THR A 29 -12.50 -12.93 14.64
CA THR A 29 -13.19 -11.73 14.21
C THR A 29 -12.42 -11.08 13.06
N LYS A 30 -13.01 -10.09 12.38
CA LYS A 30 -12.31 -9.31 11.35
C LYS A 30 -11.01 -8.69 11.91
N ASN A 31 -11.09 -8.10 13.11
CA ASN A 31 -9.93 -7.50 13.78
C ASN A 31 -8.89 -8.55 14.18
N GLY A 32 -9.30 -9.70 14.71
CA GLY A 32 -8.35 -10.76 15.05
C GLY A 32 -7.64 -11.33 13.82
N LEU A 33 -8.30 -11.42 12.66
CA LEU A 33 -7.62 -11.80 11.41
C LEU A 33 -6.60 -10.74 10.97
N ILE A 34 -6.90 -9.44 11.10
CA ILE A 34 -5.95 -8.35 10.81
C ILE A 34 -4.72 -8.46 11.73
N GLU A 35 -4.93 -8.70 13.03
CA GLU A 35 -3.84 -8.91 13.99
C GLU A 35 -3.04 -10.18 13.68
N ALA A 36 -3.69 -11.25 13.19
CA ALA A 36 -2.99 -12.47 12.78
C ALA A 36 -2.10 -12.22 11.56
N VAL A 37 -2.57 -11.43 10.59
CA VAL A 37 -1.78 -11.01 9.42
C VAL A 37 -0.59 -10.13 9.85
N LYS A 38 -0.79 -9.19 10.78
CA LYS A 38 0.31 -8.39 11.36
C LYS A 38 1.36 -9.27 12.01
N TYR A 39 0.92 -10.22 12.84
CA TYR A 39 1.83 -11.16 13.49
C TYR A 39 2.62 -11.98 12.47
N LEU A 40 1.94 -12.53 11.45
CA LEU A 40 2.58 -13.29 10.38
C LEU A 40 3.62 -12.46 9.60
N LEU A 41 3.36 -11.18 9.34
CA LEU A 41 4.30 -10.30 8.63
C LEU A 41 5.55 -9.94 9.46
N LEU A 42 5.49 -10.11 10.78
CA LEU A 42 6.60 -9.85 11.70
C LEU A 42 7.37 -11.12 12.09
N GLU A 43 6.78 -12.30 11.91
CA GLU A 43 7.44 -13.55 12.23
C GLU A 43 8.47 -13.94 11.16
N SER A 44 9.62 -14.47 11.60
CA SER A 44 10.50 -15.23 10.71
C SER A 44 9.88 -16.60 10.46
N ASN A 45 9.83 -17.00 9.20
CA ASN A 45 9.31 -18.30 8.77
C ASN A 45 9.95 -18.72 7.45
N THR A 46 9.99 -20.03 7.21
CA THR A 46 10.69 -20.62 6.07
C THR A 46 10.14 -20.17 4.72
N LEU A 47 8.84 -19.88 4.61
CA LEU A 47 8.25 -19.40 3.36
C LEU A 47 8.82 -18.02 2.98
N PHE A 48 8.86 -17.09 3.94
CA PHE A 48 9.41 -15.76 3.69
C PHE A 48 10.93 -15.79 3.50
N ASP A 49 11.64 -16.63 4.26
CA ASP A 49 13.08 -16.82 4.09
C ASP A 49 13.42 -17.35 2.68
N ASP A 50 12.62 -18.31 2.16
CA ASP A 50 12.77 -18.83 0.81
C ASP A 50 12.47 -17.77 -0.25
N ILE A 51 11.42 -16.96 -0.09
CA ILE A 51 11.11 -15.85 -1.02
C ILE A 51 12.30 -14.88 -1.07
N VAL A 52 12.81 -14.46 0.09
CA VAL A 52 13.96 -13.54 0.19
C VAL A 52 15.17 -14.15 -0.51
N LYS A 53 15.47 -15.42 -0.25
CA LYS A 53 16.56 -16.14 -0.92
C LYS A 53 16.40 -16.13 -2.44
N LYS A 54 15.20 -16.37 -2.99
CA LYS A 54 14.96 -16.31 -4.44
C LYS A 54 15.15 -14.92 -5.02
N ILE A 55 14.79 -13.87 -4.30
CA ILE A 55 15.01 -12.49 -4.75
C ILE A 55 16.51 -12.17 -4.81
N TYR A 56 17.30 -12.66 -3.86
CA TYR A 56 18.76 -12.49 -3.88
C TYR A 56 19.45 -13.35 -4.95
N ASP A 57 19.01 -14.60 -5.11
CA ASP A 57 19.58 -15.54 -6.10
C ASP A 57 19.28 -15.10 -7.54
N PHE A 58 18.20 -14.33 -7.77
CA PHE A 58 17.74 -13.88 -9.09
C PHE A 58 17.50 -12.36 -9.12
N PRO A 59 18.53 -11.54 -9.40
CA PRO A 59 18.39 -10.08 -9.45
C PRO A 59 17.30 -9.58 -10.41
N ASP A 60 17.14 -10.21 -11.57
CA ASP A 60 16.05 -9.88 -12.51
C ASP A 60 14.65 -10.03 -11.88
N LEU A 61 14.49 -10.98 -10.95
CA LEU A 61 13.23 -11.14 -10.21
C LEU A 61 13.02 -9.97 -9.25
N LYS A 62 14.08 -9.48 -8.60
CA LYS A 62 14.01 -8.27 -7.76
C LYS A 62 13.53 -7.08 -8.58
N ASP A 63 14.09 -6.87 -9.77
CA ASP A 63 13.76 -5.73 -10.62
C ASP A 63 12.31 -5.81 -11.14
N ILE A 64 11.87 -7.00 -11.58
CA ILE A 64 10.48 -7.26 -11.98
C ILE A 64 9.51 -6.96 -10.84
N LEU A 65 9.79 -7.45 -9.63
CA LEU A 65 8.95 -7.22 -8.46
C LEU A 65 8.90 -5.74 -8.09
N TYR A 66 10.05 -5.04 -8.12
CA TYR A 66 10.14 -3.62 -7.82
C TYR A 66 9.31 -2.78 -8.81
N ALA A 67 9.43 -3.05 -10.11
CA ALA A 67 8.68 -2.39 -11.16
C ALA A 67 7.15 -2.58 -11.00
N ILE A 68 6.69 -3.79 -10.67
CA ILE A 68 5.26 -4.07 -10.47
C ILE A 68 4.71 -3.35 -9.23
N LEU A 69 5.50 -3.30 -8.13
CA LEU A 69 5.05 -2.78 -6.85
C LEU A 69 5.13 -1.25 -6.78
N PHE A 70 6.25 -0.66 -7.18
CA PHE A 70 6.48 0.77 -7.02
C PHE A 70 6.09 1.56 -8.27
N HIS A 71 6.43 1.08 -9.46
CA HIS A 71 6.13 1.78 -10.71
C HIS A 71 4.76 1.42 -11.29
N GLY A 72 4.14 0.34 -10.80
CA GLY A 72 2.85 -0.13 -11.31
C GLY A 72 2.93 -0.70 -12.73
N GLU A 73 4.12 -1.13 -13.16
CA GLU A 73 4.34 -1.65 -14.51
C GLU A 73 3.55 -2.93 -14.77
N LYS A 74 2.95 -3.01 -15.97
CA LYS A 74 2.25 -4.20 -16.45
C LYS A 74 3.19 -5.06 -17.29
N ILE A 75 3.96 -5.90 -16.63
CA ILE A 75 4.95 -6.77 -17.29
C ILE A 75 4.25 -8.00 -17.90
N PRO A 76 4.47 -8.33 -19.19
CA PRO A 76 3.91 -9.52 -19.81
C PRO A 76 4.37 -10.81 -19.12
N PHE A 77 3.46 -11.76 -18.95
CA PHE A 77 3.81 -13.06 -18.39
C PHE A 77 4.47 -13.95 -19.47
N ASN A 78 5.67 -14.45 -19.18
CA ASN A 78 6.34 -15.47 -19.99
C ASN A 78 6.94 -16.55 -19.07
N SER A 79 6.35 -17.74 -19.07
CA SER A 79 6.77 -18.86 -18.22
C SER A 79 8.17 -19.41 -18.55
N TYR A 80 8.74 -19.06 -19.69
CA TYR A 80 10.10 -19.46 -20.08
C TYR A 80 11.18 -18.47 -19.63
N HIS A 81 10.80 -17.27 -19.18
CA HIS A 81 11.75 -16.35 -18.58
C HIS A 81 12.16 -16.87 -17.19
N PRO A 82 13.45 -17.10 -16.90
CA PRO A 82 13.88 -17.76 -15.67
C PRO A 82 13.36 -17.11 -14.38
N ALA A 83 13.48 -15.78 -14.27
CA ALA A 83 12.99 -15.03 -13.11
C ALA A 83 11.46 -15.17 -12.90
N ILE A 84 10.66 -15.03 -13.97
CA ILE A 84 9.20 -15.15 -13.92
C ILE A 84 8.81 -16.58 -13.53
N ASN A 85 9.47 -17.57 -14.13
CA ASN A 85 9.23 -18.98 -13.86
C ASN A 85 9.41 -19.31 -12.38
N ILE A 86 10.46 -18.78 -11.75
CA ILE A 86 10.73 -19.01 -10.32
C ILE A 86 9.64 -18.42 -9.44
N GLY A 87 9.28 -17.15 -9.64
CA GLY A 87 8.23 -16.53 -8.85
C GLY A 87 6.87 -17.23 -9.01
N TYR A 88 6.59 -17.72 -10.23
CA TYR A 88 5.38 -18.48 -10.53
C TYR A 88 5.38 -19.87 -9.88
N MET A 89 6.47 -20.63 -9.98
CA MET A 89 6.60 -21.97 -9.39
C MET A 89 6.47 -21.95 -7.86
N PHE A 90 7.05 -20.94 -7.20
CA PHE A 90 6.93 -20.77 -5.74
C PHE A 90 5.59 -20.13 -5.33
N GLY A 91 4.78 -19.70 -6.30
CA GLY A 91 3.40 -19.28 -6.10
C GLY A 91 3.21 -17.88 -5.53
N PHE A 92 4.27 -17.07 -5.39
CA PHE A 92 4.14 -15.67 -4.96
C PHE A 92 3.91 -14.69 -6.11
N ILE A 93 4.05 -15.16 -7.35
CA ILE A 93 3.60 -14.49 -8.58
C ILE A 93 2.54 -15.35 -9.28
N LYS A 94 1.61 -14.72 -9.99
CA LYS A 94 0.62 -15.36 -10.85
C LYS A 94 0.55 -14.70 -12.24
N ASN A 95 0.05 -15.45 -13.22
CA ASN A 95 -0.43 -14.90 -14.48
C ASN A 95 -1.84 -14.35 -14.28
N ASP A 96 -2.00 -13.06 -14.52
CA ASP A 96 -3.27 -12.35 -14.44
C ASP A 96 -3.51 -11.61 -15.76
N ASN A 97 -4.35 -12.18 -16.62
CA ASN A 97 -4.67 -11.66 -17.95
C ASN A 97 -3.42 -11.34 -18.80
N SER A 98 -2.52 -12.33 -18.89
CA SER A 98 -1.26 -12.26 -19.64
C SER A 98 -0.23 -11.29 -19.07
N SER A 99 -0.43 -10.82 -17.83
CA SER A 99 0.54 -10.00 -17.11
C SER A 99 0.90 -10.61 -15.77
N ILE A 100 2.11 -10.28 -15.29
CA ILE A 100 2.60 -10.69 -13.99
C ILE A 100 1.85 -9.92 -12.90
N SER A 101 1.47 -10.61 -11.82
CA SER A 101 0.92 -9.98 -10.61
C SER A 101 1.35 -10.74 -9.37
N ILE A 102 1.42 -10.06 -8.23
CA ILE A 102 1.67 -10.71 -6.94
C ILE A 102 0.43 -11.54 -6.56
N SER A 103 0.65 -12.75 -6.04
CA SER A 103 -0.44 -13.73 -5.91
C SER A 103 -1.50 -13.35 -4.89
N ASN A 104 -1.11 -12.69 -3.79
CA ASN A 104 -1.99 -12.32 -2.69
C ASN A 104 -1.47 -11.10 -1.90
N ARG A 105 -2.33 -10.54 -1.04
CA ARG A 105 -2.04 -9.32 -0.28
C ARG A 105 -0.89 -9.51 0.72
N ILE A 106 -0.75 -10.69 1.32
CA ILE A 106 0.32 -10.93 2.29
C ILE A 106 1.68 -10.87 1.62
N PHE A 107 1.85 -11.52 0.46
CA PHE A 107 3.08 -11.43 -0.31
C PHE A 107 3.35 -10.00 -0.79
N GLU A 108 2.33 -9.30 -1.25
CA GLU A 108 2.46 -7.90 -1.68
C GLU A 108 2.93 -7.01 -0.53
N THR A 109 2.27 -7.05 0.64
CA THR A 109 2.69 -6.31 1.84
C THR A 109 4.08 -6.72 2.31
N PHE A 110 4.40 -8.02 2.32
CA PHE A 110 5.72 -8.52 2.68
C PHE A 110 6.81 -7.95 1.77
N LEU A 111 6.62 -7.97 0.45
CA LEU A 111 7.57 -7.46 -0.52
C LEU A 111 7.74 -5.93 -0.43
N TYR A 112 6.66 -5.18 -0.23
CA TYR A 112 6.78 -3.74 0.07
C TYR A 112 7.60 -3.50 1.33
N ASN A 113 7.35 -4.28 2.39
CA ASN A 113 8.08 -4.13 3.65
C ASN A 113 9.56 -4.44 3.50
N LEU A 114 9.89 -5.50 2.76
CA LEU A 114 11.25 -5.93 2.43
C LEU A 114 11.98 -4.87 1.62
N PHE A 115 11.42 -4.41 0.50
CA PHE A 115 12.12 -3.43 -0.34
C PHE A 115 12.28 -2.07 0.34
N MET A 116 11.31 -1.66 1.16
CA MET A 116 11.46 -0.41 1.91
C MET A 116 12.44 -0.50 3.07
N SER A 117 12.77 -1.68 3.63
CA SER A 117 13.69 -1.75 4.77
C SER A 117 15.09 -1.24 4.44
N ASP A 118 15.53 -1.45 3.20
CA ASP A 118 16.82 -0.95 2.70
C ASP A 118 16.84 0.59 2.57
N GLU A 119 15.67 1.19 2.34
CA GLU A 119 15.54 2.61 1.99
C GLU A 119 15.37 3.52 3.21
N VAL A 120 14.83 2.98 4.31
CA VAL A 120 14.51 3.73 5.53
C VAL A 120 15.71 4.51 6.08
N LEU A 121 16.91 3.93 6.05
CA LEU A 121 18.13 4.54 6.60
C LEU A 121 18.50 5.85 5.89
N ASN A 122 18.25 5.94 4.59
CA ASN A 122 18.64 7.07 3.74
C ASN A 122 17.45 7.97 3.36
N SER A 123 16.23 7.58 3.70
CA SER A 123 15.02 8.31 3.33
C SER A 123 14.82 9.58 4.16
N ARG A 124 14.94 10.75 3.52
CA ARG A 124 14.64 12.06 4.12
C ARG A 124 13.17 12.16 4.55
N ILE A 125 12.26 11.65 3.72
CA ILE A 125 10.82 11.72 3.98
C ILE A 125 10.40 10.81 5.15
N TYR A 126 11.03 9.65 5.30
CA TYR A 126 10.86 8.79 6.48
C TYR A 126 11.31 9.51 7.76
N LYS A 127 12.50 10.13 7.74
CA LYS A 127 13.05 10.85 8.90
C LYS A 127 12.16 12.01 9.33
N ALA A 128 11.60 12.76 8.37
CA ALA A 128 10.67 13.85 8.64
C ALA A 128 9.37 13.37 9.33
N ALA A 129 8.82 12.24 8.89
CA ALA A 129 7.67 11.62 9.55
C ALA A 129 8.01 11.12 10.97
N MET A 130 9.20 10.53 11.16
CA MET A 130 9.65 10.05 12.46
C MET A 130 9.70 11.17 13.51
N ILE A 131 10.18 12.36 13.14
CA ILE A 131 10.25 13.54 14.03
C ILE A 131 8.86 13.98 14.50
N ASN A 132 7.85 13.91 13.62
CA ASN A 132 6.49 14.35 13.91
C ASN A 132 5.57 13.23 14.42
N LYS A 133 6.09 12.02 14.65
CA LYS A 133 5.30 10.80 14.89
C LYS A 133 4.18 10.97 15.92
N ASN A 134 4.49 11.61 17.05
CA ASN A 134 3.55 11.77 18.17
C ASN A 134 2.35 12.69 17.84
N ASN A 135 2.47 13.52 16.80
CA ASN A 135 1.44 14.48 16.41
C ASN A 135 0.43 13.90 15.39
N PHE A 136 0.73 12.73 14.81
CA PHE A 136 -0.11 12.09 13.79
C PHE A 136 -1.23 11.24 14.38
N ILE A 137 -1.24 11.03 15.70
CA ILE A 137 -2.24 10.22 16.38
C ILE A 137 -3.01 11.10 17.36
N ARG A 138 -4.33 11.16 17.21
CA ARG A 138 -5.23 11.87 18.13
C ARG A 138 -6.31 10.90 18.60
N ASN A 139 -6.53 10.80 19.91
CA ASN A 139 -7.54 9.91 20.49
C ASN A 139 -7.40 8.43 20.05
N LYS A 140 -6.16 7.93 19.90
CA LYS A 140 -5.84 6.59 19.38
C LYS A 140 -6.24 6.35 17.91
N GLU A 141 -6.40 7.41 17.14
CA GLU A 141 -6.75 7.36 15.72
C GLU A 141 -5.73 8.13 14.89
N LEU A 142 -5.54 7.71 13.64
CA LEU A 142 -4.71 8.46 12.71
C LEU A 142 -5.44 9.76 12.34
N ASP A 143 -4.79 10.89 12.59
CA ASP A 143 -5.23 12.17 12.06
C ASP A 143 -4.78 12.28 10.60
N MET A 144 -5.54 11.63 9.72
CA MET A 144 -5.19 11.52 8.31
C MET A 144 -5.17 12.86 7.58
N GLU A 145 -5.99 13.84 7.98
CA GLU A 145 -5.93 15.20 7.43
C GLU A 145 -4.58 15.85 7.75
N TYR A 146 -4.13 15.73 9.01
CA TYR A 146 -2.83 16.24 9.42
C TYR A 146 -1.65 15.46 8.79
N ILE A 147 -1.77 14.13 8.68
CA ILE A 147 -0.78 13.27 8.01
C ILE A 147 -0.61 13.68 6.54
N LEU A 148 -1.72 13.84 5.81
CA LEU A 148 -1.71 14.26 4.41
C LEU A 148 -1.13 15.66 4.24
N ASN A 149 -1.49 16.61 5.12
CA ASN A 149 -0.95 17.96 5.07
C ASN A 149 0.56 17.97 5.31
N LYS A 150 1.04 17.24 6.33
CA LYS A 150 2.48 17.15 6.61
C LYS A 150 3.25 16.38 5.55
N PHE A 151 2.64 15.34 4.97
CA PHE A 151 3.20 14.67 3.81
C PHE A 151 3.38 15.66 2.66
N ALA A 152 2.37 16.49 2.37
CA ALA A 152 2.42 17.47 1.29
C ALA A 152 3.52 18.52 1.47
N GLU A 153 3.60 19.12 2.66
CA GLU A 153 4.67 20.06 3.01
C GLU A 153 6.06 19.40 2.86
N THR A 154 6.24 18.23 3.47
CA THR A 154 7.52 17.50 3.44
C THR A 154 7.90 17.09 2.01
N PHE A 155 6.92 16.66 1.22
CA PHE A 155 7.12 16.27 -0.16
C PHE A 155 7.61 17.45 -1.00
N HIS A 156 6.97 18.61 -0.86
CA HIS A 156 7.38 19.82 -1.55
C HIS A 156 8.79 20.27 -1.13
N ASP A 157 9.12 20.25 0.16
CA ASP A 157 10.43 20.65 0.67
C ASP A 157 11.59 19.76 0.19
N ILE A 158 11.32 18.48 -0.08
CA ILE A 158 12.35 17.51 -0.49
C ILE A 158 12.41 17.38 -2.02
N TYR A 159 11.26 17.38 -2.69
CA TYR A 159 11.10 16.99 -4.09
C TYR A 159 10.40 18.05 -4.96
N GLY A 160 10.18 19.28 -4.46
CA GLY A 160 9.48 20.34 -5.19
C GLY A 160 10.08 20.69 -6.56
N ASP A 161 11.40 20.53 -6.71
CA ASP A 161 12.13 20.76 -7.96
C ASP A 161 12.35 19.47 -8.79
N ALA A 162 11.81 18.33 -8.35
CA ALA A 162 11.97 17.08 -9.06
C ALA A 162 11.16 17.09 -10.37
N LYS A 163 11.64 16.35 -11.37
CA LYS A 163 10.93 16.17 -12.64
C LYS A 163 9.61 15.45 -12.42
N ASP A 164 8.57 15.83 -13.16
CA ASP A 164 7.24 15.22 -13.10
C ASP A 164 7.30 13.68 -13.23
N SER A 165 8.11 13.17 -14.17
CA SER A 165 8.29 11.72 -14.40
C SER A 165 8.85 10.98 -13.17
N PHE A 166 9.73 11.63 -12.41
CA PHE A 166 10.29 11.06 -11.19
C PHE A 166 9.24 10.98 -10.08
N ILE A 167 8.39 12.01 -9.96
CA ILE A 167 7.31 12.06 -8.98
C ILE A 167 6.24 11.03 -9.32
N GLU A 168 5.88 10.89 -10.59
CA GLU A 168 4.96 9.87 -11.09
C GLU A 168 5.44 8.44 -10.74
N GLU A 169 6.72 8.16 -10.99
CA GLU A 169 7.31 6.84 -10.74
C GLU A 169 7.47 6.51 -9.23
N ASN A 170 7.70 7.53 -8.39
CA ASN A 170 8.08 7.32 -6.99
C ASN A 170 7.03 7.80 -5.96
N GLY A 171 5.94 8.44 -6.39
CA GLY A 171 4.96 9.06 -5.49
C GLY A 171 4.37 8.10 -4.46
N ARG A 172 3.94 6.91 -4.89
CA ARG A 172 3.44 5.84 -4.00
C ARG A 172 4.50 5.40 -3.00
N ARG A 173 5.72 5.14 -3.48
CA ARG A 173 6.86 4.76 -2.66
C ARG A 173 7.13 5.79 -1.56
N PHE A 174 7.15 7.07 -1.91
CA PHE A 174 7.38 8.16 -0.95
C PHE A 174 6.29 8.26 0.10
N PHE A 175 5.02 8.09 -0.28
CA PHE A 175 3.92 8.08 0.69
C PHE A 175 3.99 6.88 1.64
N LEU A 176 4.27 5.68 1.12
CA LEU A 176 4.46 4.49 1.96
C LEU A 176 5.63 4.63 2.93
N LEU A 177 6.76 5.22 2.49
CA LEU A 177 7.89 5.54 3.35
C LEU A 177 7.53 6.56 4.44
N PHE A 178 6.70 7.56 4.12
CA PHE A 178 6.22 8.55 5.09
C PHE A 178 5.27 7.92 6.13
N LEU A 179 4.40 7.00 5.72
CA LEU A 179 3.47 6.30 6.60
C LEU A 179 4.16 5.28 7.51
N LYS A 180 5.20 4.61 7.03
CA LYS A 180 5.88 3.51 7.73
C LYS A 180 6.18 3.83 9.21
N PRO A 181 6.86 4.92 9.59
CA PRO A 181 7.18 5.19 11.00
C PRO A 181 5.93 5.51 11.84
N ILE A 182 4.86 6.01 11.22
CA ILE A 182 3.61 6.41 11.89
C ILE A 182 2.85 5.17 12.37
N ILE A 183 2.70 4.18 11.50
CA ILE A 183 1.92 2.97 11.79
C ILE A 183 2.76 1.83 12.35
N ASN A 184 4.11 1.89 12.28
CA ASN A 184 4.98 0.79 12.68
C ASN A 184 4.69 0.29 14.11
N GLY A 185 4.52 -1.02 14.24
CA GLY A 185 4.25 -1.71 15.51
C GLY A 185 2.80 -1.63 16.01
N VAL A 186 1.90 -0.90 15.34
CA VAL A 186 0.49 -0.74 15.77
C VAL A 186 -0.50 -0.99 14.63
N GLY A 187 -0.24 -0.41 13.46
CA GLY A 187 -1.05 -0.57 12.26
C GLY A 187 -0.36 -1.41 11.19
N ASN A 188 -1.08 -1.66 10.11
CA ASN A 188 -0.54 -2.24 8.88
C ASN A 188 -1.18 -1.56 7.68
N TYR A 189 -0.52 -1.61 6.52
CA TYR A 189 -1.15 -1.25 5.25
C TYR A 189 -1.12 -2.43 4.28
N TYR A 190 -2.03 -2.40 3.31
CA TYR A 190 -2.01 -3.29 2.16
C TYR A 190 -2.60 -2.57 0.96
N ILE A 191 -2.28 -3.09 -0.21
CA ILE A 191 -2.80 -2.61 -1.49
C ILE A 191 -3.93 -3.56 -1.90
N GLU A 192 -5.06 -3.03 -2.35
CA GLU A 192 -6.14 -3.90 -2.85
C GLU A 192 -5.95 -4.27 -4.31
N ALA A 193 -5.88 -5.58 -4.54
CA ALA A 193 -5.91 -6.15 -5.87
C ALA A 193 -7.32 -6.02 -6.48
N ARG A 194 -7.49 -4.98 -7.30
CA ARG A 194 -8.54 -4.78 -8.31
C ARG A 194 -9.99 -4.69 -7.80
N THR A 195 -10.63 -3.57 -8.13
CA THR A 195 -12.10 -3.54 -8.29
C THR A 195 -12.56 -4.29 -9.54
N ARG A 196 -13.88 -4.53 -9.62
CA ARG A 196 -14.61 -4.99 -10.83
C ARG A 196 -14.21 -4.27 -12.13
N ASN A 197 -13.66 -3.05 -12.05
CA ASN A 197 -13.23 -2.23 -13.18
C ASN A 197 -11.71 -2.28 -13.47
N MET A 198 -11.00 -3.29 -12.96
CA MET A 198 -9.56 -3.52 -13.18
C MET A 198 -8.64 -2.38 -12.73
N ARG A 199 -9.09 -1.51 -11.80
CA ARG A 199 -8.30 -0.39 -11.26
C ARG A 199 -7.97 -0.64 -9.79
N ARG A 200 -6.69 -0.53 -9.46
CA ARG A 200 -6.12 -0.70 -8.10
C ARG A 200 -6.51 0.53 -7.26
N THR A 201 -6.92 0.32 -6.00
CA THR A 201 -6.84 1.40 -5.00
C THR A 201 -5.52 1.32 -4.29
N ASP A 202 -4.96 2.50 -4.05
CA ASP A 202 -3.53 2.61 -3.83
C ASP A 202 -3.11 2.15 -2.44
N VAL A 203 -3.81 2.50 -1.37
CA VAL A 203 -3.41 2.06 -0.01
C VAL A 203 -4.64 1.98 0.92
N ILE A 204 -4.76 0.87 1.65
CA ILE A 204 -5.64 0.78 2.83
C ILE A 204 -4.77 0.65 4.07
N ILE A 205 -5.04 1.45 5.09
CA ILE A 205 -4.39 1.37 6.40
C ILE A 205 -5.39 0.81 7.41
N ASP A 206 -5.02 -0.28 8.08
CA ASP A 206 -5.71 -0.78 9.26
C ASP A 206 -4.94 -0.33 10.53
N TYR A 207 -5.54 0.54 11.32
CA TYR A 207 -4.96 1.07 12.57
C TYR A 207 -5.96 0.95 13.72
N LEU A 208 -5.63 0.13 14.73
CA LEU A 208 -6.47 -0.12 15.92
C LEU A 208 -7.95 -0.45 15.58
N GLY A 209 -8.17 -1.26 14.54
CA GLY A 209 -9.50 -1.69 14.10
C GLY A 209 -10.25 -0.68 13.22
N LYS A 210 -9.65 0.47 12.91
CA LYS A 210 -10.16 1.45 11.95
C LYS A 210 -9.44 1.33 10.62
N GLN A 211 -10.20 1.51 9.53
CA GLN A 211 -9.68 1.44 8.17
C GLN A 211 -9.67 2.83 7.56
N TYR A 212 -8.57 3.17 6.89
CA TYR A 212 -8.41 4.42 6.15
C TYR A 212 -8.09 4.07 4.71
N ILE A 213 -8.92 4.54 3.77
CA ILE A 213 -8.76 4.28 2.34
C ILE A 213 -8.13 5.49 1.68
N ILE A 214 -6.98 5.29 1.06
CA ILE A 214 -6.20 6.33 0.39
C ILE A 214 -6.07 5.99 -1.10
N GLU A 215 -6.52 6.90 -1.94
CA GLU A 215 -6.29 6.86 -3.39
C GLU A 215 -5.14 7.82 -3.75
N MET A 216 -4.28 7.43 -4.68
CA MET A 216 -3.17 8.25 -5.17
C MET A 216 -3.29 8.45 -6.68
N LYS A 217 -3.32 9.70 -7.13
CA LYS A 217 -3.49 10.03 -8.55
C LYS A 217 -2.45 11.01 -9.02
N ILE A 218 -2.08 10.85 -10.29
CA ILE A 218 -1.36 11.86 -11.04
C ILE A 218 -2.39 12.69 -11.82
N TRP A 219 -2.29 14.00 -11.73
CA TRP A 219 -3.24 14.91 -12.36
C TRP A 219 -2.98 15.03 -13.87
N HIS A 220 -3.80 14.37 -14.68
CA HIS A 220 -3.80 14.51 -16.15
C HIS A 220 -5.03 15.27 -16.69
N GLY A 221 -5.75 16.01 -15.83
CA GLY A 221 -6.92 16.82 -16.19
C GLY A 221 -8.19 16.46 -15.42
N ASN A 222 -9.21 17.31 -15.54
CA ASN A 222 -10.44 17.25 -14.72
C ASN A 222 -11.24 15.94 -14.87
N GLU A 223 -11.26 15.33 -16.05
CA GLU A 223 -11.96 14.05 -16.23
C GLU A 223 -11.27 12.90 -15.49
N TYR A 224 -9.94 12.89 -15.48
CA TYR A 224 -9.18 11.86 -14.77
C TYR A 224 -9.34 11.99 -13.27
N HIS A 225 -9.40 13.24 -12.78
CA HIS A 225 -9.63 13.55 -11.37
C HIS A 225 -11.01 13.08 -10.90
N LYS A 226 -12.09 13.44 -11.62
CA LYS A 226 -13.45 12.96 -11.31
C LYS A 226 -13.59 11.44 -11.32
N ARG A 227 -12.87 10.75 -12.21
CA ARG A 227 -12.83 9.27 -12.21
C ARG A 227 -12.16 8.72 -10.96
N GLY A 228 -11.13 9.38 -10.44
CA GLY A 228 -10.48 9.03 -9.17
C GLY A 228 -11.42 9.19 -7.97
N GLU A 229 -12.14 10.30 -7.91
CA GLU A 229 -13.15 10.55 -6.86
C GLU A 229 -14.23 9.46 -6.87
N LEU A 230 -14.82 9.17 -8.03
CA LEU A 230 -15.85 8.13 -8.16
C LEU A 230 -15.33 6.73 -7.77
N GLN A 231 -14.08 6.41 -8.13
CA GLN A 231 -13.45 5.16 -7.71
C GLN A 231 -13.35 5.10 -6.17
N LEU A 232 -12.88 6.16 -5.53
CA LEU A 232 -12.78 6.22 -4.08
C LEU A 232 -14.15 6.06 -3.41
N ILE A 233 -15.21 6.66 -3.96
CA ILE A 233 -16.58 6.46 -3.46
C ILE A 233 -17.00 4.98 -3.51
N ASP A 234 -16.77 4.29 -4.63
CA ASP A 234 -17.12 2.87 -4.76
C ASP A 234 -16.42 2.02 -3.67
N TYR A 235 -15.19 2.38 -3.30
CA TYR A 235 -14.46 1.73 -2.21
C TYR A 235 -15.02 2.07 -0.83
N LEU A 236 -15.33 3.34 -0.58
CA LEU A 236 -15.95 3.76 0.67
C LEU A 236 -17.29 3.05 0.89
N ASP A 237 -18.07 2.84 -0.17
CA ASP A 237 -19.33 2.09 -0.08
C ASP A 237 -19.09 0.61 0.23
N TYR A 238 -18.12 -0.04 -0.43
CA TYR A 238 -17.75 -1.43 -0.17
C TYR A 238 -17.27 -1.64 1.28
N TYR A 239 -16.55 -0.68 1.83
CA TYR A 239 -16.01 -0.71 3.19
C TYR A 239 -16.94 -0.10 4.25
N HIS A 240 -18.09 0.43 3.84
CA HIS A 240 -19.04 1.15 4.70
C HIS A 240 -18.38 2.32 5.48
N LEU A 241 -17.56 3.11 4.80
CA LEU A 241 -16.88 4.29 5.33
C LEU A 241 -17.50 5.57 4.76
N ASP A 242 -17.45 6.65 5.53
CA ASP A 242 -17.98 7.96 5.10
C ASP A 242 -16.88 8.94 4.65
N ILE A 243 -15.63 8.63 4.99
CA ILE A 243 -14.48 9.50 4.73
C ILE A 243 -13.40 8.71 3.97
N GLY A 244 -12.98 9.25 2.83
CA GLY A 244 -11.84 8.78 2.06
C GLY A 244 -10.76 9.84 1.93
N TYR A 245 -9.57 9.39 1.57
CA TYR A 245 -8.38 10.21 1.49
C TYR A 245 -7.79 10.13 0.09
N MET A 246 -7.25 11.25 -0.40
CA MET A 246 -6.64 11.29 -1.73
C MET A 246 -5.32 12.06 -1.70
N VAL A 247 -4.33 11.57 -2.44
CA VAL A 247 -3.08 12.27 -2.75
C VAL A 247 -3.04 12.52 -4.25
N SER A 248 -3.08 13.79 -4.65
CA SER A 248 -3.08 14.21 -6.05
C SER A 248 -1.77 14.91 -6.39
N PHE A 249 -0.91 14.22 -7.15
CA PHE A 249 0.30 14.80 -7.72
C PHE A 249 -0.08 15.67 -8.92
N ASN A 250 -0.14 16.99 -8.72
CA ASN A 250 -0.56 17.92 -9.75
C ASN A 250 0.64 18.67 -10.33
N PHE A 251 0.88 18.58 -11.63
CA PHE A 251 2.04 19.23 -12.26
C PHE A 251 1.70 20.58 -12.93
N ASN A 252 0.46 21.05 -12.78
CA ASN A 252 0.07 22.34 -13.34
C ASN A 252 0.77 23.50 -12.63
N LYS A 253 1.38 24.41 -13.40
CA LYS A 253 2.06 25.61 -12.86
C LYS A 253 1.18 26.51 -12.01
N ASN A 254 -0.14 26.49 -12.24
CA ASN A 254 -1.13 27.30 -11.53
C ASN A 254 -1.92 26.49 -10.48
N LYS A 255 -1.44 25.31 -10.08
CA LYS A 255 -2.11 24.49 -9.07
C LYS A 255 -2.19 25.22 -7.73
N LYS A 256 -3.25 24.95 -6.98
CA LYS A 256 -3.34 25.33 -5.57
C LYS A 256 -2.98 24.09 -4.74
N THR A 257 -1.82 24.12 -4.11
CA THR A 257 -1.38 23.04 -3.21
C THR A 257 -2.10 23.13 -1.86
N GLY A 258 -2.17 22.02 -1.15
CA GLY A 258 -2.76 21.94 0.20
C GLY A 258 -3.94 20.98 0.28
N ILE A 259 -4.70 21.11 1.38
CA ILE A 259 -5.83 20.24 1.68
C ILE A 259 -7.14 20.81 1.13
N ASN A 260 -7.83 19.98 0.36
CA ASN A 260 -9.19 20.23 -0.10
C ASN A 260 -10.17 19.23 0.54
N LYS A 261 -11.37 19.72 0.87
CA LYS A 261 -12.49 18.87 1.32
C LYS A 261 -13.56 18.87 0.24
N ILE A 262 -13.85 17.70 -0.29
CA ILE A 262 -14.80 17.50 -1.38
C ILE A 262 -15.95 16.64 -0.83
N ILE A 263 -17.19 17.08 -1.05
CA ILE A 263 -18.38 16.33 -0.67
C ILE A 263 -19.02 15.79 -1.95
N LEU A 264 -19.15 14.46 -2.04
CA LEU A 264 -19.69 13.77 -3.21
C LEU A 264 -20.53 12.57 -2.76
N LYS A 265 -21.78 12.47 -3.24
CA LYS A 265 -22.72 11.38 -2.90
C LYS A 265 -22.77 11.06 -1.38
N ASP A 266 -22.87 12.10 -0.55
CA ASP A 266 -22.92 12.03 0.92
C ASP A 266 -21.64 11.51 1.61
N LYS A 267 -20.54 11.35 0.86
CA LYS A 267 -19.21 11.02 1.39
C LYS A 267 -18.31 12.24 1.38
N THR A 268 -17.32 12.23 2.27
CA THR A 268 -16.28 13.27 2.34
C THR A 268 -14.95 12.73 1.82
N ILE A 269 -14.33 13.44 0.88
CA ILE A 269 -12.98 13.17 0.40
C ILE A 269 -12.07 14.28 0.93
N ILE A 270 -11.01 13.89 1.62
CA ILE A 270 -9.92 14.78 2.06
C ILE A 270 -8.75 14.57 1.10
N GLU A 271 -8.51 15.55 0.23
CA GLU A 271 -7.49 15.50 -0.81
C GLU A 271 -6.31 16.39 -0.46
N ALA A 272 -5.09 15.86 -0.51
CA ALA A 272 -3.87 16.65 -0.59
C ALA A 272 -3.44 16.83 -2.04
N VAL A 273 -3.39 18.07 -2.52
CA VAL A 273 -2.86 18.42 -3.83
C VAL A 273 -1.40 18.84 -3.69
N LEU A 274 -0.51 18.12 -4.37
CA LEU A 274 0.93 18.28 -4.38
C LEU A 274 1.44 19.04 -5.61
#